data_AF-A0AAP0F7Z4-F1
#
_entry.id   AF-A0AAP0F7Z4-F1
#
_cell.length_a   1.000
_cell.length_b   1.000
_cell.length_c   1.000
_cell.angle_alpha   90.00
_cell.angle_beta   90.00
_cell.angle_gamma   90.00
#
_symmetry.space_group_name_H-M   'P 1'
#
loop_
_entity.id
_entity.type
_entity.pdbx_description
1 polymer ?
#
loop_
_entity_poly.entity_id
_entity_poly.type
_entity_poly.pdbx_seq_one_letter_code
_entity_poly.pdbx_strand_id
1 'polypeptide(L)'
;MVEKEHKAAGEEWVECAKCGGWQHHICALFNATKNKEEEPDYTCPRCYIHEIQHEERVPLPPSAVPGAKELPRTMLSDHIEKRLFASLEQERRERAEALGKSTTEKIEQVDVIVFAMFAQEYGPECDYPNKDSVYISYIDSVKHLRPQIKTVHGEALRTFVFHELLIGYMDYCKRQGLAKCHIWICPPKKKEDYILYCHPDDQNIPTSEKLQNWYQFMIEKAIKGKVAVAFSYLHEHFYGPHSENKMTATNLPFFEGGFFQSITDKVIDFIKKLEERGEREALTSRKRKKPNSSSPDSYENSAKDILLMKKAEVNDIAFDHRDEDGIICNKFIENREEFLKFCVKHRYQFDTLRRAKHSTAMILYHLHEPSDG
;
A
#
# COMPACT_ATOMS: atom_id res chain seq x y z
N MET A 1 14.40 -0.70 10.06
CA MET A 1 14.72 -1.83 9.15
C MET A 1 14.38 -3.11 9.88
N VAL A 2 13.45 -3.92 9.37
CA VAL A 2 13.18 -5.25 9.94
C VAL A 2 13.79 -6.28 8.97
N GLU A 3 14.89 -6.91 9.37
CA GLU A 3 15.50 -7.98 8.57
C GLU A 3 14.57 -9.21 8.53
N LYS A 4 14.48 -9.86 7.36
CA LYS A 4 13.76 -11.12 7.23
C LYS A 4 14.44 -12.19 8.09
N GLU A 5 13.92 -12.44 9.29
CA GLU A 5 14.20 -13.68 10.00
C GLU A 5 13.55 -14.84 9.25
N HIS A 6 14.26 -15.41 8.27
CA HIS A 6 13.95 -16.72 7.69
C HIS A 6 14.32 -17.85 8.68
N LYS A 7 13.85 -17.76 9.93
CA LYS A 7 13.82 -18.95 10.77
C LYS A 7 12.50 -19.63 10.49
N ALA A 8 12.59 -20.78 9.80
CA ALA A 8 11.52 -21.75 9.67
C ALA A 8 11.14 -22.25 11.08
N ALA A 9 10.44 -21.43 11.85
CA ALA A 9 9.66 -21.92 12.98
C ALA A 9 8.58 -22.82 12.37
N GLY A 10 8.48 -24.06 12.87
CA GLY A 10 7.49 -25.02 12.40
C GLY A 10 6.08 -24.43 12.48
N GLU A 11 5.23 -24.77 11.51
CA GLU A 11 3.82 -24.37 11.55
C GLU A 11 3.14 -25.04 12.75
N GLU A 12 2.33 -24.27 13.47
CA GLU A 12 1.58 -24.75 14.61
C GLU A 12 0.36 -25.57 14.18
N TRP A 13 -0.10 -26.45 15.06
CA TRP A 13 -1.15 -27.42 14.77
C TRP A 13 -2.25 -27.38 15.83
N VAL A 14 -3.49 -27.62 15.39
CA VAL A 14 -4.67 -27.78 16.23
C VAL A 14 -5.28 -29.16 15.99
N GLU A 15 -5.68 -29.82 17.08
CA GLU A 15 -6.37 -31.11 17.05
C GLU A 15 -7.88 -30.92 16.98
N CYS A 16 -8.55 -31.66 16.10
CA CYS A 16 -10.00 -31.68 16.02
C CYS A 16 -10.60 -32.46 17.20
N ALA A 17 -11.38 -31.80 18.05
CA ALA A 17 -12.03 -32.43 19.21
C ALA A 17 -12.96 -33.60 18.85
N LYS A 18 -13.47 -33.64 17.61
CA LYS A 18 -14.42 -34.67 17.16
C LYS A 18 -13.76 -35.94 16.61
N CYS A 19 -12.62 -35.81 15.92
CA CYS A 19 -12.01 -36.94 15.23
C CYS A 19 -10.54 -37.17 15.58
N GLY A 20 -9.95 -36.38 16.49
CA GLY A 20 -8.52 -36.41 16.82
C GLY A 20 -7.59 -36.05 15.65
N GLY A 21 -8.14 -35.52 14.57
CA GLY A 21 -7.40 -35.19 13.36
C GLY A 21 -6.65 -33.86 13.52
N TRP A 22 -5.35 -33.87 13.25
CA TRP A 22 -4.51 -32.69 13.36
C TRP A 22 -4.51 -31.86 12.07
N GLN A 23 -4.63 -30.54 12.21
CA GLN A 23 -4.54 -29.60 11.09
C GLN A 23 -3.62 -28.43 11.44
N HIS A 24 -2.86 -27.94 10.46
CA HIS A 24 -2.08 -26.72 10.63
C HIS A 24 -3.01 -25.54 10.94
N HIS A 25 -2.63 -24.66 11.87
CA HIS A 25 -3.39 -23.45 12.22
C HIS A 25 -3.77 -22.63 10.98
N ILE A 26 -2.81 -22.45 10.06
CA ILE A 26 -2.99 -21.69 8.82
C ILE A 26 -4.04 -22.35 7.90
N CYS A 27 -4.00 -23.68 7.75
CA CYS A 27 -4.96 -24.41 6.92
C CYS A 27 -6.37 -24.40 7.51
N ALA A 28 -6.45 -24.41 8.84
CA ALA A 28 -7.70 -24.37 9.60
C ALA A 28 -8.29 -22.95 9.72
N LEU A 29 -7.57 -21.91 9.29
CA LEU A 29 -7.86 -20.51 9.64
C LEU A 29 -8.06 -20.31 11.16
N PHE A 30 -7.31 -21.08 11.96
CA PHE A 30 -7.46 -21.12 13.40
C PHE A 30 -6.88 -19.86 14.07
N ASN A 31 -7.66 -19.26 14.97
CA ASN A 31 -7.22 -18.16 15.82
C ASN A 31 -6.93 -18.66 17.23
N ALA A 32 -5.66 -18.78 17.59
CA ALA A 32 -5.26 -19.23 18.92
C ALA A 32 -5.49 -18.18 20.03
N THR A 33 -5.58 -16.88 19.73
CA THR A 33 -5.75 -15.84 20.77
C THR A 33 -7.17 -15.77 21.29
N LYS A 34 -8.17 -15.87 20.40
CA LYS A 34 -9.60 -15.99 20.76
C LYS A 34 -9.90 -17.17 21.68
N ASN A 35 -9.04 -18.18 21.61
CA ASN A 35 -9.24 -19.50 22.17
C ASN A 35 -8.48 -19.74 23.48
N LYS A 36 -7.94 -18.68 24.11
CA LYS A 36 -7.20 -18.76 25.38
C LYS A 36 -8.07 -18.70 26.64
N GLU A 37 -9.30 -18.17 26.54
CA GLU A 37 -10.13 -17.91 27.73
C GLU A 37 -11.08 -19.06 28.09
N GLU A 38 -11.40 -19.95 27.14
CA GLU A 38 -12.10 -21.22 27.36
C GLU A 38 -11.50 -22.24 26.37
N GLU A 39 -11.13 -23.45 26.81
CA GLU A 39 -10.68 -24.53 25.90
C GLU A 39 -11.72 -24.73 24.79
N PRO A 40 -11.46 -24.30 23.55
CA PRO A 40 -12.47 -24.37 22.52
C PRO A 40 -12.23 -25.62 21.68
N ASP A 41 -13.26 -26.46 21.62
CA ASP A 41 -13.30 -27.64 20.76
C ASP A 41 -13.22 -27.25 19.27
N TYR A 42 -12.00 -27.12 18.75
CA TYR A 42 -11.79 -26.98 17.30
C TYR A 42 -12.48 -28.15 16.59
N THR A 43 -13.43 -27.83 15.71
CA THR A 43 -14.07 -28.82 14.85
C THR A 43 -13.54 -28.65 13.44
N CYS A 44 -12.87 -29.67 12.89
CA CYS A 44 -12.33 -29.56 11.54
C CYS A 44 -13.45 -29.45 10.48
N PRO A 45 -13.17 -28.88 9.28
CA PRO A 45 -14.18 -28.68 8.24
C PRO A 45 -14.93 -29.96 7.85
N ARG A 46 -14.26 -31.11 7.87
CA ARG A 46 -14.88 -32.40 7.53
C ARG A 46 -15.93 -32.81 8.56
N CYS A 47 -15.60 -32.73 9.85
CA CYS A 47 -16.55 -33.02 10.93
C CYS A 47 -17.67 -31.98 10.97
N TYR A 48 -17.34 -30.70 10.77
CA TYR A 48 -18.33 -29.62 10.75
C TYR A 48 -19.37 -29.80 9.63
N ILE A 49 -18.92 -30.10 8.41
CA ILE A 49 -19.83 -30.38 7.28
C ILE A 49 -20.67 -31.63 7.55
N HIS A 50 -20.07 -32.67 8.14
CA HIS A 50 -20.78 -33.88 8.52
C HIS A 50 -21.91 -33.59 9.53
N GLU A 51 -21.61 -32.83 10.60
CA GLU A 51 -22.60 -32.44 11.60
C GLU A 51 -23.75 -31.62 10.99
N ILE A 52 -23.46 -30.70 10.05
CA ILE A 52 -24.50 -29.95 9.33
C ILE A 52 -25.37 -30.88 8.48
N GLN A 53 -24.75 -31.80 7.74
CA GLN A 53 -25.48 -32.73 6.85
C GLN A 53 -26.40 -33.68 7.61
N HIS A 54 -26.09 -33.97 8.88
CA HIS A 54 -26.88 -34.82 9.76
C HIS A 54 -27.75 -34.01 10.76
N GLU A 55 -27.88 -32.70 10.55
CA GLU A 55 -28.69 -31.80 11.39
C GLU A 55 -28.26 -31.74 12.87
N GLU A 56 -27.04 -32.19 13.18
CA GLU A 56 -26.45 -32.17 14.53
C GLU A 56 -25.92 -30.76 14.89
N ARG A 57 -25.73 -29.90 13.88
CA ARG A 57 -25.24 -28.54 14.04
C ARG A 57 -25.94 -27.58 13.10
N VAL A 58 -26.38 -26.45 13.64
CA VAL A 58 -26.86 -25.33 12.83
C VAL A 58 -25.65 -24.66 12.17
N PRO A 59 -25.65 -24.43 10.85
CA PRO A 59 -24.59 -23.68 10.19
C PRO A 59 -24.41 -22.34 10.88
N LEU A 60 -23.17 -22.04 11.30
CA LEU A 60 -22.81 -20.72 11.77
C LEU A 60 -23.26 -19.67 10.74
N PRO A 61 -23.72 -18.50 11.20
CA PRO A 61 -23.91 -17.37 10.32
C PRO A 61 -22.63 -17.11 9.53
N PRO A 62 -22.70 -16.64 8.28
CA PRO A 62 -21.52 -16.33 7.47
C PRO A 62 -20.49 -15.39 8.13
N SER A 63 -20.84 -14.73 9.24
CA SER A 63 -20.10 -13.65 9.91
C SER A 63 -19.56 -13.98 11.32
N ALA A 64 -19.31 -15.24 11.67
CA ALA A 64 -18.78 -15.57 13.01
C ALA A 64 -17.39 -14.94 13.32
N VAL A 65 -16.67 -14.51 12.27
CA VAL A 65 -15.60 -13.51 12.30
C VAL A 65 -16.01 -12.43 11.29
N PRO A 66 -16.16 -11.16 11.68
CA PRO A 66 -16.54 -10.12 10.74
C PRO A 66 -15.43 -9.97 9.68
N GLY A 67 -15.82 -9.94 8.41
CA GLY A 67 -14.91 -9.82 7.28
C GLY A 67 -14.47 -8.37 7.04
N ALA A 68 -13.83 -8.14 5.90
CA ALA A 68 -13.38 -6.81 5.51
C ALA A 68 -14.56 -5.85 5.25
N LYS A 69 -15.71 -6.37 4.80
CA LYS A 69 -16.91 -5.57 4.49
C LYS A 69 -17.53 -4.95 5.73
N GLU A 70 -17.33 -5.57 6.89
CA GLU A 70 -17.86 -5.13 8.18
C GLU A 70 -16.99 -4.08 8.86
N LEU A 71 -15.81 -3.74 8.31
CA LEU A 71 -14.99 -2.64 8.83
C LEU A 71 -15.74 -1.30 8.71
N PRO A 72 -15.45 -0.32 9.60
CA PRO A 72 -16.01 1.02 9.49
C PRO A 72 -15.74 1.63 8.11
N ARG A 73 -16.80 2.10 7.46
CA ARG A 73 -16.71 2.79 6.17
C ARG A 73 -16.39 4.27 6.38
N THR A 74 -15.64 4.80 5.43
CA THR A 74 -15.23 6.21 5.31
C THR A 74 -15.63 6.74 3.94
N MET A 75 -15.77 8.06 3.80
CA MET A 75 -16.00 8.73 2.52
C MET A 75 -14.90 8.38 1.51
N LEU A 76 -13.65 8.30 1.97
CA LEU A 76 -12.54 7.81 1.14
C LEU A 76 -12.78 6.38 0.64
N SER A 77 -13.09 5.44 1.54
CA SER A 77 -13.33 4.04 1.17
C SER A 77 -14.51 3.89 0.21
N ASP A 78 -15.61 4.63 0.46
CA ASP A 78 -16.80 4.64 -0.38
C ASP A 78 -16.49 5.14 -1.79
N HIS A 79 -15.70 6.21 -1.89
CA HIS A 79 -15.30 6.79 -3.17
C HIS A 79 -14.43 5.84 -3.99
N ILE A 80 -13.40 5.25 -3.37
CA ILE A 80 -12.50 4.29 -4.04
C ILE A 80 -13.27 3.03 -4.44
N GLU A 81 -14.04 2.42 -3.53
CA GLU A 81 -14.79 1.20 -3.81
C GLU A 81 -15.81 1.41 -4.92
N LYS A 82 -16.59 2.49 -4.87
CA LYS A 82 -17.56 2.82 -5.90
C LYS A 82 -16.91 2.94 -7.27
N ARG A 83 -15.77 3.63 -7.35
CA ARG A 83 -14.99 3.76 -8.58
C ARG A 83 -14.51 2.40 -9.07
N LEU A 84 -13.84 1.65 -8.19
CA LEU A 84 -13.23 0.37 -8.52
C LEU A 84 -14.27 -0.64 -9.02
N PHE A 85 -15.41 -0.77 -8.33
CA PHE A 85 -16.46 -1.69 -8.73
C PHE A 85 -17.12 -1.29 -10.06
N ALA A 86 -17.31 0.01 -10.31
CA ALA A 86 -17.80 0.46 -11.62
C ALA A 86 -16.81 0.10 -12.74
N SER A 87 -15.50 0.35 -12.53
CA SER A 87 -14.44 0.03 -13.49
C SER A 87 -14.31 -1.49 -13.72
N LEU A 88 -14.42 -2.30 -12.67
CA LEU A 88 -14.39 -3.77 -12.76
C LEU A 88 -15.62 -4.33 -13.48
N GLU A 89 -16.81 -3.80 -13.23
CA GLU A 89 -18.02 -4.24 -13.91
C GLU A 89 -17.95 -3.93 -15.42
N GLN A 90 -17.44 -2.75 -15.77
CA GLN A 90 -17.17 -2.39 -17.17
C GLN A 90 -16.18 -3.36 -17.82
N GLU A 91 -15.03 -3.60 -17.18
CA GLU A 91 -14.00 -4.53 -17.67
C GLU A 91 -14.56 -5.94 -17.88
N ARG A 92 -15.32 -6.44 -16.90
CA ARG A 92 -15.95 -7.76 -16.96
C ARG A 92 -16.90 -7.87 -18.13
N ARG A 93 -17.72 -6.84 -18.36
CA ARG A 93 -18.67 -6.80 -19.49
C ARG A 93 -17.93 -6.82 -20.82
N GLU A 94 -16.95 -5.95 -21.01
CA GLU A 94 -16.15 -5.89 -22.24
C GLU A 94 -15.44 -7.23 -22.52
N ARG A 95 -14.88 -7.84 -21.48
CA ARG A 95 -14.20 -9.14 -21.59
C ARG A 95 -15.17 -10.27 -21.88
N ALA A 96 -16.34 -10.29 -21.24
CA ALA A 96 -17.38 -11.27 -21.50
C ALA A 96 -17.86 -11.20 -22.95
N GLU A 97 -18.09 -9.99 -23.47
CA GLU A 97 -18.45 -9.74 -24.87
C GLU A 97 -17.36 -10.21 -25.83
N ALA A 98 -16.11 -9.82 -25.60
CA ALA A 98 -14.98 -10.21 -26.45
C ALA A 98 -14.75 -11.74 -26.49
N LEU A 99 -15.11 -12.46 -25.41
CA LEU A 99 -14.93 -13.91 -25.30
C LEU A 99 -16.19 -14.72 -25.62
N GLY A 100 -17.34 -14.08 -25.84
CA GLY A 100 -18.64 -14.75 -25.98
C GLY A 100 -19.02 -15.56 -24.73
N LYS A 101 -18.67 -15.08 -23.53
CA LYS A 101 -18.90 -15.77 -22.25
C LYS A 101 -19.84 -14.98 -21.34
N SER A 102 -20.36 -15.65 -20.30
CA SER A 102 -21.09 -14.98 -19.22
C SER A 102 -20.14 -14.11 -18.37
N THR A 103 -20.67 -13.04 -17.77
CA THR A 103 -19.99 -12.16 -16.82
C THR A 103 -19.81 -12.78 -15.43
N THR A 104 -20.36 -13.97 -15.18
CA THR A 104 -20.34 -14.60 -13.85
C THR A 104 -18.92 -15.03 -13.46
N GLU A 105 -18.36 -14.40 -12.43
CA GLU A 105 -17.10 -14.80 -11.82
C GLU A 105 -17.35 -15.44 -10.45
N LYS A 106 -16.64 -16.55 -10.17
CA LYS A 106 -16.64 -17.14 -8.83
C LYS A 106 -15.82 -16.26 -7.90
N ILE A 107 -16.47 -15.66 -6.91
CA ILE A 107 -15.81 -14.93 -5.83
C ILE A 107 -15.42 -15.96 -4.76
N GLU A 108 -14.15 -15.95 -4.37
CA GLU A 108 -13.70 -16.78 -3.24
C GLU A 108 -14.31 -16.24 -1.93
N GLN A 109 -14.75 -17.13 -1.04
CA GLN A 109 -15.47 -16.75 0.19
C GLN A 109 -14.56 -16.25 1.33
N VAL A 110 -13.26 -16.09 1.09
CA VAL A 110 -12.27 -15.72 2.12
C VAL A 110 -11.54 -14.47 1.68
N ASP A 111 -11.56 -13.44 2.52
CA ASP A 111 -10.87 -12.18 2.28
C ASP A 111 -9.35 -12.36 2.23
N VAL A 112 -8.70 -11.58 1.36
CA VAL A 112 -7.24 -11.52 1.24
C VAL A 112 -6.81 -10.08 1.02
N ILE A 113 -5.97 -9.56 1.90
CA ILE A 113 -5.27 -8.28 1.67
C ILE A 113 -4.28 -8.50 0.52
N VAL A 114 -4.49 -7.79 -0.58
CA VAL A 114 -3.66 -7.88 -1.80
C VAL A 114 -2.90 -6.60 -2.11
N PHE A 115 -3.29 -5.49 -1.50
CA PHE A 115 -2.76 -4.15 -1.71
C PHE A 115 -2.82 -3.38 -0.40
N ALA A 116 -1.78 -2.62 -0.09
CA ALA A 116 -1.73 -1.71 1.04
C ALA A 116 -1.01 -0.42 0.63
N MET A 117 -1.42 0.71 1.22
CA MET A 117 -0.85 2.01 0.94
C MET A 117 -0.85 2.88 2.20
N PHE A 118 0.26 3.59 2.42
CA PHE A 118 0.36 4.69 3.38
C PHE A 118 0.57 6.00 2.63
N ALA A 119 -0.18 7.03 2.98
CA ALA A 119 -0.09 8.36 2.40
C ALA A 119 -0.09 9.44 3.48
N GLN A 120 0.45 10.60 3.15
CA GLN A 120 0.49 11.79 4.01
C GLN A 120 -0.23 12.93 3.28
N GLU A 121 -1.21 13.53 3.93
CA GLU A 121 -2.03 14.60 3.37
C GLU A 121 -1.74 15.92 4.09
N TYR A 122 -1.40 16.94 3.31
CA TYR A 122 -1.03 18.27 3.79
C TYR A 122 -2.08 19.26 3.29
N GLY A 123 -3.07 19.52 4.13
CA GLY A 123 -4.20 20.40 3.81
C GLY A 123 -3.86 21.89 3.78
N PRO A 124 -4.89 22.75 3.71
CA PRO A 124 -4.72 24.20 3.58
C PRO A 124 -4.10 24.87 4.82
N GLU A 125 -4.17 24.20 5.97
CA GLU A 125 -3.55 24.63 7.24
C GLU A 125 -2.03 24.39 7.28
N CYS A 126 -1.49 23.61 6.33
CA CYS A 126 -0.05 23.41 6.21
C CYS A 126 0.61 24.59 5.49
N ASP A 127 1.78 25.00 5.95
CA ASP A 127 2.57 26.04 5.29
C ASP A 127 3.20 25.56 3.98
N TYR A 128 3.59 26.52 3.15
CA TYR A 128 4.47 26.25 2.00
C TYR A 128 5.80 25.63 2.50
N PRO A 129 6.38 24.61 1.82
CA PRO A 129 6.07 24.12 0.47
C PRO A 129 5.05 22.98 0.36
N ASN A 130 4.60 22.41 1.48
CA ASN A 130 3.75 21.22 1.50
C ASN A 130 2.25 21.50 1.38
N LYS A 131 1.82 22.74 1.59
CA LYS A 131 0.42 23.15 1.43
C LYS A 131 -0.26 22.55 0.19
N ASP A 132 -1.45 22.00 0.39
CA ASP A 132 -2.29 21.35 -0.62
C ASP A 132 -1.57 20.23 -1.40
N SER A 133 -0.72 19.46 -0.72
CA SER A 133 -0.03 18.30 -1.29
C SER A 133 -0.46 17.00 -0.61
N VAL A 134 -0.45 15.91 -1.39
CA VAL A 134 -0.42 14.54 -0.89
C VAL A 134 0.91 13.89 -1.27
N TYR A 135 1.47 13.10 -0.36
CA TYR A 135 2.63 12.26 -0.60
C TYR A 135 2.28 10.80 -0.35
N ILE A 136 2.32 9.98 -1.41
CA ILE A 136 2.16 8.54 -1.26
C ILE A 136 3.49 7.99 -0.76
N SER A 137 3.51 7.62 0.52
CA SER A 137 4.73 7.25 1.25
C SER A 137 5.18 5.85 0.88
N TYR A 138 4.25 4.89 0.94
CA TYR A 138 4.52 3.49 0.63
C TYR A 138 3.32 2.86 -0.07
N ILE A 139 3.60 2.06 -1.09
CA ILE A 139 2.64 1.16 -1.72
C ILE A 139 3.26 -0.24 -1.68
N ASP A 140 2.47 -1.22 -1.32
CA ASP A 140 2.88 -2.61 -1.36
C ASP A 140 1.75 -3.52 -1.84
N SER A 141 2.09 -4.67 -2.40
CA SER A 141 1.09 -5.61 -2.91
C SER A 141 1.60 -7.04 -2.99
N VAL A 142 0.67 -7.99 -2.89
CA VAL A 142 0.96 -9.42 -3.10
C VAL A 142 0.21 -9.94 -4.34
N LYS A 143 0.81 -10.89 -5.05
CA LYS A 143 0.33 -11.40 -6.35
C LYS A 143 -0.98 -12.21 -6.29
N HIS A 144 -1.60 -12.32 -5.12
CA HIS A 144 -2.70 -13.24 -4.84
C HIS A 144 -4.06 -12.80 -5.37
N LEU A 145 -4.18 -11.62 -6.01
CA LEU A 145 -5.42 -11.20 -6.68
C LEU A 145 -5.87 -12.26 -7.70
N ARG A 146 -7.15 -12.62 -7.62
CA ARG A 146 -7.82 -13.55 -8.54
C ARG A 146 -9.01 -12.85 -9.21
N PRO A 147 -9.33 -13.21 -10.47
CA PRO A 147 -8.60 -14.17 -11.32
C PRO A 147 -7.27 -13.59 -11.88
N GLN A 148 -6.30 -14.47 -12.13
CA GLN A 148 -5.02 -14.09 -12.77
C GLN A 148 -5.17 -14.08 -14.29
N ILE A 149 -5.78 -13.01 -14.80
CA ILE A 149 -6.09 -12.85 -16.22
C ILE A 149 -5.60 -11.49 -16.75
N LYS A 150 -5.72 -11.30 -18.07
CA LYS A 150 -5.55 -10.01 -18.73
C LYS A 150 -6.91 -9.40 -19.02
N THR A 151 -6.99 -8.07 -18.95
CA THR A 151 -8.15 -7.30 -19.41
C THR A 151 -8.22 -7.33 -20.94
N VAL A 152 -9.31 -6.83 -21.51
CA VAL A 152 -9.46 -6.66 -22.98
C VAL A 152 -8.37 -5.77 -23.59
N HIS A 153 -7.75 -4.90 -22.80
CA HIS A 153 -6.67 -4.02 -23.23
C HIS A 153 -5.27 -4.64 -23.06
N GLY A 154 -5.20 -5.92 -22.65
CA GLY A 154 -3.96 -6.71 -22.64
C GLY A 154 -3.10 -6.58 -21.38
N GLU A 155 -3.42 -5.65 -20.48
CA GLU A 155 -2.80 -5.52 -19.16
C GLU A 155 -3.31 -6.57 -18.18
N ALA A 156 -2.52 -6.91 -17.16
CA ALA A 156 -2.97 -7.82 -16.11
C ALA A 156 -4.11 -7.18 -15.30
N LEU A 157 -5.16 -7.95 -14.97
CA LEU A 157 -6.26 -7.47 -14.13
C LEU A 157 -5.77 -6.91 -12.78
N ARG A 158 -4.71 -7.51 -12.22
CA ARG A 158 -4.06 -7.01 -11.01
C ARG A 158 -3.50 -5.59 -11.17
N THR A 159 -2.84 -5.33 -12.29
CA THR A 159 -2.34 -3.99 -12.62
C THR A 159 -3.51 -3.02 -12.79
N PHE A 160 -4.56 -3.43 -13.50
CA PHE A 160 -5.77 -2.63 -13.68
C PHE A 160 -6.40 -2.21 -12.34
N VAL A 161 -6.61 -3.18 -11.42
CA VAL A 161 -7.17 -2.92 -10.09
C VAL A 161 -6.29 -1.93 -9.30
N PHE A 162 -4.97 -2.14 -9.27
CA PHE A 162 -4.07 -1.26 -8.53
C PHE A 162 -4.01 0.16 -9.12
N HIS A 163 -4.13 0.29 -10.45
CA HIS A 163 -4.24 1.60 -11.09
C HIS A 163 -5.56 2.28 -10.68
N GLU A 164 -6.68 1.58 -10.70
CA GLU A 164 -7.97 2.15 -10.29
C GLU A 164 -8.01 2.56 -8.80
N LEU A 165 -7.34 1.81 -7.92
CA LEU A 165 -7.18 2.20 -6.50
C LEU A 165 -6.42 3.53 -6.36
N LEU A 166 -5.25 3.66 -7.02
CA LEU A 166 -4.44 4.87 -6.96
C LEU A 166 -5.13 6.07 -7.61
N ILE A 167 -5.77 5.86 -8.77
CA ILE A 167 -6.52 6.91 -9.47
C ILE A 167 -7.75 7.32 -8.64
N GLY A 168 -8.42 6.38 -7.99
CA GLY A 168 -9.51 6.66 -7.07
C GLY A 168 -9.08 7.52 -5.89
N TYR A 169 -7.95 7.17 -5.27
CA TYR A 169 -7.36 7.97 -4.19
C TYR A 169 -7.01 9.40 -4.65
N MET A 170 -6.37 9.54 -5.82
CA MET A 170 -6.04 10.85 -6.37
C MET A 170 -7.29 11.69 -6.71
N ASP A 171 -8.36 11.06 -7.23
CA ASP A 171 -9.62 11.75 -7.49
C ASP A 171 -10.30 12.21 -6.19
N TYR A 172 -10.22 11.40 -5.13
CA TYR A 172 -10.68 11.80 -3.79
C TYR A 172 -9.91 13.01 -3.27
N CYS A 173 -8.58 12.93 -3.24
CA CYS A 173 -7.70 14.01 -2.81
C CYS A 173 -7.98 15.32 -3.57
N LYS A 174 -8.19 15.23 -4.89
CA LYS A 174 -8.56 16.36 -5.74
C LYS A 174 -9.86 17.02 -5.29
N ARG A 175 -10.90 16.23 -4.97
CA ARG A 175 -12.20 16.73 -4.50
C ARG A 175 -12.10 17.41 -3.13
N GLN A 176 -11.20 16.92 -2.28
CA GLN A 176 -10.85 17.54 -0.99
C GLN A 176 -10.01 18.83 -1.14
N GLY A 177 -9.65 19.23 -2.37
CA GLY A 177 -8.95 20.47 -2.66
C GLY A 177 -7.43 20.34 -2.80
N LEU A 178 -6.85 19.17 -2.47
CA LEU A 178 -5.43 18.90 -2.62
C LEU A 178 -5.01 19.04 -4.09
N ALA A 179 -3.95 19.81 -4.32
CA ALA A 179 -3.54 20.29 -5.63
C ALA A 179 -2.41 19.50 -6.27
N LYS A 180 -1.57 18.87 -5.44
CA LYS A 180 -0.34 18.19 -5.86
C LYS A 180 -0.30 16.78 -5.28
N CYS A 181 0.07 15.80 -6.10
CA CYS A 181 0.37 14.45 -5.63
C CYS A 181 1.83 14.10 -5.93
N HIS A 182 2.56 13.68 -4.90
CA HIS A 182 3.98 13.34 -4.95
C HIS A 182 4.18 11.84 -4.76
N ILE A 183 4.92 11.22 -5.66
CA ILE A 183 5.31 9.81 -5.57
C ILE A 183 6.82 9.71 -5.73
N TRP A 184 7.49 9.07 -4.78
CA TRP A 184 8.88 8.68 -4.94
C TRP A 184 8.95 7.25 -5.49
N ILE A 185 9.43 7.11 -6.73
CA ILE A 185 9.59 5.82 -7.39
C ILE A 185 10.84 5.15 -6.84
N CYS A 186 10.66 4.35 -5.79
CA CYS A 186 11.71 3.53 -5.21
C CYS A 186 11.21 2.09 -5.12
N PRO A 187 11.78 1.14 -5.89
CA PRO A 187 11.54 -0.28 -5.64
C PRO A 187 12.18 -0.70 -4.31
N PRO A 188 11.57 -1.64 -3.56
CA PRO A 188 12.17 -2.17 -2.34
C PRO A 188 13.46 -2.91 -2.67
N LYS A 189 14.44 -2.89 -1.76
CA LYS A 189 15.65 -3.69 -1.94
C LYS A 189 15.34 -5.18 -1.78
N LYS A 190 16.22 -6.03 -2.29
CA LYS A 190 16.09 -7.48 -2.13
C LYS A 190 15.99 -7.82 -0.63
N LYS A 191 14.92 -8.55 -0.26
CA LYS A 191 14.56 -8.92 1.13
C LYS A 191 14.02 -7.81 2.02
N GLU A 192 13.70 -6.63 1.49
CA GLU A 192 12.90 -5.64 2.21
C GLU A 192 11.43 -5.78 1.80
N ASP A 193 10.53 -5.72 2.77
CA ASP A 193 9.10 -5.60 2.55
C ASP A 193 8.67 -4.18 2.95
N TYR A 194 7.83 -3.51 2.14
CA TYR A 194 7.41 -2.14 2.46
C TYR A 194 6.30 -2.11 3.51
N ILE A 195 5.30 -2.97 3.35
CA ILE A 195 4.12 -3.06 4.22
C ILE A 195 3.77 -4.52 4.50
N LEU A 196 3.65 -5.36 3.45
CA LEU A 196 3.15 -6.74 3.60
C LEU A 196 4.30 -7.68 3.93
N TYR A 197 4.32 -8.20 5.16
CA TYR A 197 5.43 -9.03 5.64
C TYR A 197 5.51 -10.37 4.90
N CYS A 198 6.72 -10.68 4.39
CA CYS A 198 7.05 -11.92 3.69
C CYS A 198 6.28 -12.11 2.37
N HIS A 199 6.81 -11.53 1.29
CA HIS A 199 6.28 -11.72 -0.07
C HIS A 199 6.52 -13.13 -0.65
N PRO A 200 5.70 -13.57 -1.63
CA PRO A 200 5.92 -14.83 -2.34
C PRO A 200 7.28 -14.86 -3.06
N ASP A 201 8.01 -15.97 -2.94
CA ASP A 201 9.37 -16.10 -3.49
C ASP A 201 9.44 -15.93 -5.02
N ASP A 202 8.36 -16.26 -5.72
CA ASP A 202 8.21 -16.12 -7.17
C ASP A 202 7.54 -14.79 -7.57
N GLN A 203 7.28 -13.89 -6.63
CA GLN A 203 6.88 -12.52 -6.91
C GLN A 203 8.11 -11.65 -7.18
N ASN A 204 8.31 -11.31 -8.45
CA ASN A 204 9.42 -10.45 -8.86
C ASN A 204 9.25 -9.01 -8.39
N ILE A 205 10.30 -8.46 -7.78
CA ILE A 205 10.42 -7.02 -7.51
C ILE A 205 10.71 -6.31 -8.85
N PRO A 206 9.94 -5.27 -9.22
CA PRO A 206 10.17 -4.53 -10.46
C PRO A 206 11.53 -3.80 -10.41
N THR A 207 12.18 -3.67 -11.57
CA THR A 207 13.32 -2.75 -11.72
C THR A 207 12.83 -1.31 -11.67
N SER A 208 13.71 -0.35 -11.37
CA SER A 208 13.35 1.07 -11.34
C SER A 208 12.67 1.54 -12.64
N GLU A 209 13.21 1.15 -13.79
CA GLU A 209 12.62 1.46 -15.11
C GLU A 209 11.21 0.86 -15.28
N LYS A 210 11.03 -0.42 -14.92
CA LYS A 210 9.71 -1.06 -15.01
C LYS A 210 8.69 -0.40 -14.08
N LEU A 211 9.12 -0.01 -12.87
CA LEU A 211 8.26 0.66 -11.91
C LEU A 211 7.91 2.08 -12.37
N GLN A 212 8.88 2.80 -12.95
CA GLN A 212 8.65 4.12 -13.55
C GLN A 212 7.62 4.05 -14.67
N ASN A 213 7.78 3.12 -15.62
CA ASN A 213 6.83 2.90 -16.71
C ASN A 213 5.43 2.52 -16.19
N TRP A 214 5.36 1.74 -15.11
CA TRP A 214 4.10 1.36 -14.47
C TRP A 214 3.35 2.60 -13.94
N TYR A 215 4.03 3.48 -13.20
CA TYR A 215 3.44 4.73 -12.72
C TYR A 215 3.09 5.69 -13.86
N GLN A 216 3.96 5.83 -14.87
CA GLN A 216 3.66 6.67 -16.02
C GLN A 216 2.36 6.24 -16.71
N PHE A 217 2.19 4.94 -16.95
CA PHE A 217 0.97 4.41 -17.56
C PHE A 217 -0.27 4.62 -16.66
N MET A 218 -0.13 4.48 -15.34
CA MET A 218 -1.20 4.81 -14.38
C MET A 218 -1.60 6.29 -14.47
N ILE A 219 -0.62 7.19 -14.56
CA ILE A 219 -0.84 8.64 -14.67
C ILE A 219 -1.48 9.01 -16.01
N GLU A 220 -1.06 8.41 -17.11
CA GLU A 220 -1.68 8.61 -18.43
C GLU A 220 -3.17 8.27 -18.40
N LYS A 221 -3.56 7.19 -17.69
CA LYS A 221 -4.96 6.87 -17.43
C LYS A 221 -5.65 7.94 -16.58
N ALA A 222 -4.99 8.44 -15.53
CA ALA A 222 -5.52 9.50 -14.68
C ALA A 222 -5.77 10.81 -15.49
N ILE A 223 -4.86 11.17 -16.39
CA ILE A 223 -4.99 12.33 -17.28
C ILE A 223 -6.15 12.13 -18.25
N LYS A 224 -6.23 10.97 -18.92
CA LYS A 224 -7.34 10.63 -19.80
C LYS A 224 -8.69 10.67 -19.06
N GLY A 225 -8.71 10.24 -17.80
CA GLY A 225 -9.86 10.30 -16.90
C GLY A 225 -10.12 11.68 -16.27
N LYS A 226 -9.37 12.72 -16.62
CA LYS A 226 -9.45 14.09 -16.07
C LYS A 226 -9.25 14.18 -14.55
N VAL A 227 -8.59 13.19 -13.97
CA VAL A 227 -8.17 13.18 -12.55
C VAL A 227 -6.94 14.05 -12.38
N ALA A 228 -5.95 13.92 -13.28
CA ALA A 228 -4.75 14.77 -13.33
C ALA A 228 -4.72 15.61 -14.62
N VAL A 229 -3.98 16.72 -14.63
CA VAL A 229 -3.72 17.51 -15.88
C VAL A 229 -2.43 17.08 -16.52
N ALA A 230 -1.41 16.95 -15.69
CA ALA A 230 -0.05 16.74 -16.11
C ALA A 230 0.71 16.09 -14.97
N PHE A 231 1.79 15.43 -15.34
CA PHE A 231 2.86 15.08 -14.43
C PHE A 231 4.16 15.69 -14.91
N SER A 232 5.09 15.83 -13.99
CA SER A 232 6.46 16.23 -14.26
C SER A 232 7.37 15.49 -13.30
N TYR A 233 8.61 15.26 -13.70
CA TYR A 233 9.62 14.88 -12.74
C TYR A 233 10.04 16.09 -11.93
N LEU A 234 10.32 15.91 -10.65
CA LEU A 234 10.69 17.01 -9.78
C LEU A 234 11.96 17.72 -10.27
N HIS A 235 12.91 16.96 -10.83
CA HIS A 235 14.06 17.51 -11.53
C HIS A 235 13.63 18.49 -12.64
N GLU A 236 12.72 18.10 -13.53
CA GLU A 236 12.25 18.96 -14.62
C GLU A 236 11.46 20.16 -14.10
N HIS A 237 10.72 20.00 -13.01
CA HIS A 237 9.97 21.09 -12.39
C HIS A 237 10.87 22.24 -11.91
N PHE A 238 12.02 21.91 -11.32
CA PHE A 238 12.95 22.92 -10.78
C PHE A 238 14.06 23.33 -11.75
N TYR A 239 14.49 22.45 -12.65
CA TYR A 239 15.64 22.66 -13.54
C TYR A 239 15.28 22.74 -15.03
N GLY A 240 14.00 22.59 -15.37
CA GLY A 240 13.54 22.67 -16.76
C GLY A 240 13.75 24.07 -17.37
N PRO A 241 13.79 24.17 -18.71
CA PRO A 241 14.01 25.43 -19.42
C PRO A 241 12.94 26.50 -19.15
N HIS A 242 11.76 26.08 -18.66
CA HIS A 242 10.64 26.94 -18.26
C HIS A 242 10.43 27.00 -16.74
N SER A 243 11.43 26.60 -15.95
CA SER A 243 11.35 26.69 -14.48
C SER A 243 11.40 28.15 -14.03
N GLU A 244 10.28 28.65 -13.52
CA GLU A 244 10.21 29.97 -12.85
C GLU A 244 10.75 29.91 -11.40
N ASN A 245 10.94 28.70 -10.85
CA ASN A 245 11.30 28.48 -9.46
C ASN A 245 12.76 28.05 -9.33
N LYS A 246 13.62 28.96 -8.85
CA LYS A 246 14.98 28.61 -8.46
C LYS A 246 14.95 27.65 -7.27
N MET A 247 15.56 26.46 -7.44
CA MET A 247 15.62 25.46 -6.36
C MET A 247 16.40 26.02 -5.18
N THR A 248 15.72 26.19 -4.05
CA THR A 248 16.32 26.46 -2.74
C THR A 248 15.81 25.40 -1.78
N ALA A 249 16.57 25.09 -0.73
CA ALA A 249 16.17 24.07 0.26
C ALA A 249 14.79 24.38 0.89
N THR A 250 14.42 25.65 0.99
CA THR A 250 13.13 26.11 1.55
C THR A 250 11.94 25.94 0.61
N ASN A 251 12.19 25.71 -0.69
CA ASN A 251 11.13 25.57 -1.70
C ASN A 251 10.89 24.11 -2.10
N LEU A 252 11.63 23.17 -1.50
CA LEU A 252 11.50 21.75 -1.76
C LEU A 252 10.42 21.14 -0.86
N PRO A 253 9.44 20.40 -1.41
CA PRO A 253 8.51 19.63 -0.60
C PRO A 253 9.26 18.71 0.37
N PHE A 254 8.88 18.76 1.65
CA PHE A 254 9.56 18.03 2.71
C PHE A 254 8.57 17.06 3.36
N PHE A 255 8.63 15.79 2.96
CA PHE A 255 7.74 14.74 3.45
C PHE A 255 8.47 13.78 4.37
N GLU A 256 7.77 13.28 5.39
CA GLU A 256 8.32 12.28 6.29
C GLU A 256 8.62 10.97 5.53
N GLY A 257 9.78 10.36 5.78
CA GLY A 257 10.28 9.19 5.05
C GLY A 257 10.60 9.46 3.57
N GLY A 258 10.49 10.70 3.12
CA GLY A 258 10.67 11.09 1.73
C GLY A 258 12.14 11.21 1.31
N PHE A 259 12.35 11.35 0.00
CA PHE A 259 13.69 11.46 -0.59
C PHE A 259 14.52 12.61 0.01
N PHE A 260 13.94 13.81 0.15
CA PHE A 260 14.68 14.97 0.67
C PHE A 260 15.00 14.88 2.16
N GLN A 261 14.15 14.23 2.95
CA GLN A 261 14.51 13.94 4.33
C GLN A 261 15.73 13.01 4.36
N SER A 262 15.76 11.97 3.52
CA SER A 262 16.91 11.05 3.44
C SER A 262 18.22 11.74 3.03
N ILE A 263 18.16 12.81 2.24
CA ILE A 263 19.32 13.65 1.92
C ILE A 263 19.69 14.51 3.12
N THR A 264 18.70 15.16 3.73
CA THR A 264 18.90 16.06 4.86
C THR A 264 19.56 15.32 6.03
N ASP A 265 19.13 14.11 6.34
CA ASP A 265 19.71 13.27 7.37
C ASP A 265 21.18 12.94 7.09
N LYS A 266 21.53 12.63 5.84
CA LYS A 266 22.92 12.38 5.42
C LYS A 266 23.78 13.65 5.54
N VAL A 267 23.23 14.81 5.19
CA VAL A 267 23.92 16.10 5.32
C VAL A 267 24.17 16.42 6.80
N ILE A 268 23.17 16.21 7.67
CA ILE A 268 23.30 16.39 9.11
C ILE A 268 24.37 15.47 9.69
N ASP A 269 24.36 14.19 9.33
CA ASP A 269 25.37 13.21 9.75
C ASP A 269 26.79 13.61 9.27
N PHE A 270 26.90 14.09 8.03
CA PHE A 270 28.16 14.60 7.50
C PHE A 270 28.67 15.82 8.27
N ILE A 271 27.79 16.78 8.59
CA ILE A 271 28.14 17.97 9.39
C ILE A 271 28.63 17.54 10.78
N LYS A 272 27.89 16.67 11.47
CA LYS A 272 28.29 16.14 12.79
C LYS A 272 29.69 15.52 12.75
N LYS A 273 29.97 14.69 11.74
CA LYS A 273 31.30 14.07 11.54
C LYS A 273 32.41 15.07 11.25
N LEU A 274 32.12 16.21 10.62
CA LEU A 274 33.11 17.29 10.41
C LEU A 274 33.38 18.04 11.72
N GLU A 275 32.34 18.27 12.52
CA GLU A 275 32.49 18.91 13.82
C GLU A 275 33.32 18.06 14.79
N GLU A 276 33.08 16.74 14.83
CA GLU A 276 33.88 15.78 15.60
C GLU A 276 35.36 15.77 15.20
N ARG A 277 35.66 16.01 13.92
CA ARG A 277 37.03 16.10 13.38
C ARG A 277 37.67 17.49 13.53
N GLY A 278 36.92 18.48 14.04
CA GLY A 278 37.40 19.86 14.14
C GLY A 278 37.55 20.59 12.80
N GLU A 279 36.97 20.06 11.71
CA GLU A 279 37.13 20.55 10.33
C GLU A 279 36.04 21.58 9.94
N ARG A 280 35.59 22.42 10.89
CA ARG A 280 34.46 23.36 10.66
C ARG A 280 34.73 24.37 9.54
N GLU A 281 36.00 24.72 9.29
CA GLU A 281 36.40 25.64 8.23
C GLU A 281 36.06 25.12 6.82
N ALA A 282 35.95 23.79 6.65
CA ALA A 282 35.58 23.16 5.39
C ALA A 282 34.17 23.56 4.91
N LEU A 283 33.24 23.85 5.83
CA LEU A 283 31.85 24.26 5.54
C LEU A 283 31.76 25.64 4.88
N THR A 284 32.71 26.53 5.19
CA THR A 284 32.75 27.91 4.68
C THR A 284 33.62 28.08 3.43
N SER A 285 34.41 27.06 3.08
CA SER A 285 35.35 27.14 1.97
C SER A 285 34.64 27.14 0.61
N ARG A 286 34.44 28.33 0.02
CA ARG A 286 33.88 28.54 -1.34
C ARG A 286 34.79 28.07 -2.48
N LYS A 287 35.64 27.06 -2.29
CA LYS A 287 36.39 26.47 -3.40
C LYS A 287 35.43 25.59 -4.21
N ARG A 288 34.81 26.18 -5.23
CA ARG A 288 34.20 25.45 -6.35
C ARG A 288 35.29 24.60 -7.03
N LYS A 289 35.59 23.43 -6.48
CA LYS A 289 36.19 22.36 -7.27
C LYS A 289 35.12 21.93 -8.26
N LYS A 290 35.39 22.00 -9.57
CA LYS A 290 34.61 21.24 -10.55
C LYS A 290 34.56 19.79 -10.02
N PRO A 291 33.38 19.17 -9.93
CA PRO A 291 33.35 17.77 -9.52
C PRO A 291 34.18 16.99 -10.55
N ASN A 292 35.22 16.29 -10.07
CA ASN A 292 35.79 15.20 -10.85
C ASN A 292 34.66 14.19 -11.06
N SER A 293 34.50 13.70 -12.29
CA SER A 293 33.50 12.76 -12.77
C SER A 293 33.63 11.35 -12.17
N SER A 294 33.96 11.23 -10.89
CA SER A 294 34.24 9.97 -10.19
C SER A 294 33.80 9.97 -8.72
N SER A 295 32.76 10.73 -8.38
CA SER A 295 32.02 10.62 -7.10
C SER A 295 30.52 10.77 -7.36
N PRO A 296 29.65 10.03 -6.64
CA PRO A 296 28.57 9.25 -7.22
C PRO A 296 27.43 10.11 -7.78
N ASP A 297 27.12 9.88 -9.06
CA ASP A 297 25.95 10.36 -9.83
C ASP A 297 24.57 9.92 -9.25
N SER A 298 24.42 9.84 -7.92
CA SER A 298 23.23 9.26 -7.29
C SER A 298 22.11 10.27 -7.01
N TYR A 299 22.42 11.51 -6.63
CA TYR A 299 21.38 12.48 -6.26
C TYR A 299 20.67 13.09 -7.48
N GLU A 300 21.42 13.35 -8.56
CA GLU A 300 20.92 13.97 -9.79
C GLU A 300 20.06 12.99 -10.62
N ASN A 301 20.26 11.68 -10.42
CA ASN A 301 19.39 10.64 -10.99
C ASN A 301 18.13 10.40 -10.15
N SER A 302 18.18 10.49 -8.81
CA SER A 302 16.99 10.19 -7.98
C SER A 302 15.92 11.28 -7.96
N ALA A 303 16.25 12.55 -8.26
CA ALA A 303 15.22 13.59 -8.46
C ALA A 303 14.42 13.37 -9.76
N LYS A 304 14.93 12.57 -10.70
CA LYS A 304 14.19 12.07 -11.88
C LYS A 304 13.22 10.95 -11.52
N ASP A 305 13.24 10.46 -10.29
CA ASP A 305 12.35 9.40 -9.81
C ASP A 305 11.22 9.94 -8.92
N ILE A 306 11.10 11.26 -8.76
CA ILE A 306 9.99 11.88 -8.03
C ILE A 306 8.99 12.42 -9.05
N LEU A 307 7.81 11.81 -9.07
CA LEU A 307 6.68 12.26 -9.87
C LEU A 307 5.88 13.31 -9.10
N LEU A 308 5.71 14.47 -9.71
CA LEU A 308 4.81 15.52 -9.29
C LEU A 308 3.63 15.59 -10.26
N MET A 309 2.43 15.31 -9.76
CA MET A 309 1.18 15.48 -10.49
C MET A 309 0.46 16.73 -10.03
N LYS A 310 -0.13 17.47 -10.98
CA LYS A 310 -0.93 18.67 -10.70
C LYS A 310 -2.41 18.40 -11.00
N LYS A 311 -3.29 18.92 -10.14
CA LYS A 311 -4.75 18.83 -10.30
C LYS A 311 -5.25 19.51 -11.56
N ALA A 312 -6.42 19.07 -12.03
CA ALA A 312 -7.18 19.74 -13.08
C ALA A 312 -7.99 20.90 -12.57
N GLU A 313 -7.73 22.09 -13.13
CA GLU A 313 -8.65 23.22 -13.08
C GLU A 313 -9.91 22.81 -13.83
N VAL A 314 -10.95 22.47 -13.09
CA VAL A 314 -12.29 22.25 -13.61
C VAL A 314 -13.18 23.24 -12.88
N ASN A 315 -13.67 24.24 -13.60
CA ASN A 315 -14.47 25.35 -13.07
C ASN A 315 -15.85 24.94 -12.50
N ASP A 316 -16.18 23.65 -12.48
CA ASP A 316 -17.51 23.13 -12.14
C ASP A 316 -17.49 21.94 -11.14
N ILE A 317 -16.45 21.78 -10.33
CA ILE A 317 -16.51 20.84 -9.20
C ILE A 317 -16.96 21.61 -7.97
N ALA A 318 -18.19 21.34 -7.50
CA ALA A 318 -18.59 21.71 -6.16
C ALA A 318 -17.56 21.10 -5.19
N PHE A 319 -16.72 21.94 -4.61
CA PHE A 319 -15.80 21.52 -3.56
C PHE A 319 -16.64 20.94 -2.43
N ASP A 320 -16.42 19.66 -2.14
CA ASP A 320 -16.96 19.06 -0.92
C ASP A 320 -16.00 19.51 0.19
N HIS A 321 -16.26 20.71 0.71
CA HIS A 321 -15.39 21.36 1.69
C HIS A 321 -15.58 20.71 3.06
N ARG A 322 -15.00 19.52 3.21
CA ARG A 322 -14.20 19.03 4.35
C ARG A 322 -14.22 17.51 4.32
N ASP A 323 -13.05 16.91 4.50
CA ASP A 323 -12.95 15.50 4.87
C ASP A 323 -13.67 15.34 6.22
N GLU A 324 -14.89 14.78 6.18
CA GLU A 324 -15.69 14.49 7.38
C GLU A 324 -15.35 13.13 7.98
N ASP A 325 -14.39 12.40 7.37
CA ASP A 325 -13.89 11.17 7.95
C ASP A 325 -13.25 11.45 9.31
N GLY A 326 -13.82 10.85 10.36
CA GLY A 326 -13.27 10.92 11.70
C GLY A 326 -11.90 10.24 11.77
N ILE A 327 -11.03 10.71 12.67
CA ILE A 327 -9.74 10.05 12.90
C ILE A 327 -9.99 8.63 13.43
N ILE A 328 -9.56 7.64 12.65
CA ILE A 328 -9.58 6.23 13.06
C ILE A 328 -8.22 5.91 13.68
N CYS A 329 -8.17 5.88 15.02
CA CYS A 329 -6.96 5.53 15.75
C CYS A 329 -6.80 4.01 15.86
N ASN A 330 -5.68 3.49 15.36
CA ASN A 330 -5.27 2.11 15.61
C ASN A 330 -3.75 2.00 15.70
N LYS A 331 -3.27 1.45 16.82
CA LYS A 331 -1.84 1.43 17.17
C LYS A 331 -0.96 0.68 16.18
N PHE A 332 -1.47 -0.42 15.60
CA PHE A 332 -0.64 -1.26 14.74
C PHE A 332 -0.74 -0.91 13.25
N ILE A 333 -1.68 -0.06 12.83
CA ILE A 333 -1.72 0.49 11.46
C ILE A 333 -1.40 2.00 11.40
N GLU A 334 -0.92 2.59 12.49
CA GLU A 334 -0.54 4.01 12.54
C GLU A 334 0.52 4.37 11.49
N ASN A 335 1.49 3.48 11.29
CA ASN A 335 2.51 3.63 10.26
C ASN A 335 3.04 2.25 9.82
N ARG A 336 3.82 2.24 8.73
CA ARG A 336 4.39 1.00 8.16
C ARG A 336 5.26 0.21 9.15
N GLU A 337 5.95 0.89 10.06
CA GLU A 337 6.90 0.23 10.96
C GLU A 337 6.17 -0.55 12.04
N GLU A 338 5.15 0.06 12.65
CA GLU A 338 4.30 -0.62 13.63
C GLU A 338 3.52 -1.76 12.99
N PHE A 339 3.02 -1.59 11.76
CA PHE A 339 2.35 -2.67 11.04
C PHE A 339 3.27 -3.85 10.73
N LEU A 340 4.50 -3.58 10.28
CA LEU A 340 5.49 -4.64 10.05
C LEU A 340 5.91 -5.31 11.35
N LYS A 341 6.16 -4.56 12.42
CA LYS A 341 6.47 -5.12 13.75
C LYS A 341 5.35 -6.02 14.24
N PHE A 342 4.10 -5.58 14.09
CA PHE A 342 2.91 -6.35 14.42
C PHE A 342 2.82 -7.65 13.61
N CYS A 343 3.01 -7.59 12.29
CA CYS A 343 2.99 -8.78 11.43
C CYS A 343 4.13 -9.75 11.77
N VAL A 344 5.34 -9.24 12.05
CA VAL A 344 6.51 -10.05 12.42
C VAL A 344 6.28 -10.72 13.77
N LYS A 345 5.81 -9.98 14.78
CA LYS A 345 5.49 -10.48 16.12
C LYS A 345 4.51 -11.65 16.07
N HIS A 346 3.47 -11.56 15.24
CA HIS A 346 2.44 -12.58 15.11
C HIS A 346 2.64 -13.57 13.97
N ARG A 347 3.75 -13.46 13.21
CA ARG A 347 4.05 -14.28 12.03
C ARG A 347 2.97 -14.24 10.94
N TYR A 348 2.35 -13.08 10.73
CA TYR A 348 1.39 -12.84 9.66
C TYR A 348 2.12 -12.62 8.33
N GLN A 349 2.25 -13.70 7.57
CA GLN A 349 3.00 -13.76 6.31
C GLN A 349 2.08 -13.76 5.08
N PHE A 350 2.59 -13.29 3.95
CA PHE A 350 1.87 -13.20 2.68
C PHE A 350 2.52 -13.98 1.52
N ASP A 351 3.44 -14.88 1.82
CA ASP A 351 4.29 -15.62 0.87
C ASP A 351 3.52 -16.69 0.09
N THR A 352 2.47 -17.25 0.69
CA THR A 352 1.57 -18.21 0.03
C THR A 352 0.12 -17.74 0.18
N LEU A 353 -0.76 -18.17 -0.73
CA LEU A 353 -2.17 -17.80 -0.67
C LEU A 353 -2.82 -18.23 0.65
N ARG A 354 -2.47 -19.41 1.17
CA ARG A 354 -3.00 -19.91 2.45
C ARG A 354 -2.58 -19.03 3.64
N ARG A 355 -1.31 -18.58 3.65
CA ARG A 355 -0.79 -17.69 4.70
C ARG A 355 -1.40 -16.30 4.56
N ALA A 356 -1.52 -15.77 3.35
CA ALA A 356 -2.19 -14.50 3.10
C ALA A 356 -3.65 -14.50 3.59
N LYS A 357 -4.41 -15.59 3.36
CA LYS A 357 -5.77 -15.78 3.90
C LYS A 357 -5.79 -15.79 5.43
N HIS A 358 -4.93 -16.59 6.04
CA HIS A 358 -4.82 -16.67 7.50
C HIS A 358 -4.45 -15.32 8.12
N SER A 359 -3.36 -14.71 7.64
CA SER A 359 -2.90 -13.37 8.03
C SER A 359 -4.00 -12.33 7.90
N THR A 360 -4.73 -12.32 6.78
CA THR A 360 -5.85 -11.39 6.57
C THR A 360 -6.96 -11.61 7.60
N ALA A 361 -7.37 -12.85 7.83
CA ALA A 361 -8.39 -13.17 8.81
C ALA A 361 -7.98 -12.75 10.24
N MET A 362 -6.71 -12.95 10.61
CA MET A 362 -6.21 -12.52 11.92
C MET A 362 -6.09 -11.00 12.02
N ILE A 363 -5.61 -10.31 10.98
CA ILE A 363 -5.55 -8.84 10.97
C ILE A 363 -6.96 -8.24 11.09
N LEU A 364 -7.94 -8.77 10.36
CA LEU A 364 -9.34 -8.35 10.48
C LEU A 364 -9.87 -8.56 11.90
N TYR A 365 -9.57 -9.70 12.51
CA TYR A 365 -9.91 -9.96 13.92
C TYR A 365 -9.37 -8.86 14.85
N HIS A 366 -8.09 -8.49 14.73
CA HIS A 366 -7.48 -7.40 15.52
C HIS A 366 -8.02 -6.00 15.19
N LEU A 367 -8.51 -5.78 13.96
CA LEU A 367 -9.16 -4.52 13.59
C LEU A 367 -10.58 -4.41 14.16
N HIS A 368 -11.26 -5.54 14.35
CA HIS A 368 -12.61 -5.61 14.93
C HIS A 368 -12.60 -5.65 16.46
N GLU A 369 -11.54 -6.15 17.09
CA GLU A 369 -11.42 -6.22 18.55
C GLU A 369 -10.54 -5.09 19.10
N PRO A 370 -11.12 -4.07 19.77
CA PRO A 370 -10.39 -2.88 20.21
C PRO A 370 -9.42 -3.09 21.40
N SER A 371 -9.19 -4.33 21.85
CA SER A 371 -8.68 -4.61 23.21
C SER A 371 -7.20 -5.00 23.34
N ASP A 372 -6.50 -5.42 22.28
CA ASP A 372 -5.16 -6.05 22.41
C ASP A 372 -4.02 -5.35 21.63
N GLY A 373 -4.14 -4.03 21.45
CA GLY A 373 -3.08 -3.17 20.89
C GLY A 373 -2.15 -2.58 21.94
#